data_AF-A0A854CJD9-F1
#
_entry.id   AF-A0A854CJD9-F1
#
_cell.length_a   1.000
_cell.length_b   1.000
_cell.length_c   1.000
_cell.angle_alpha   90.00
_cell.angle_beta   90.00
_cell.angle_gamma   90.00
#
_symmetry.space_group_name_H-M   'P 1'
#
loop_
_entity.id
_entity.type
_entity.pdbx_description
1 polymer ?
#
loop_
_entity_poly.entity_id
_entity_poly.type
_entity_poly.pdbx_seq_one_letter_code
_entity_poly.pdbx_strand_id
1 'polypeptide(L)' 'MSPDAARTFAVQGRVDDPAQLRVSMETMTAMNTPLEQSSQRVAENAARQSVALEQQQSQTQQQQQGARAMG' A
#
# COMPACT_ATOMS: atom_id res chain seq x y z
N MET A 1 -10.79 -28.77 6.83
CA MET A 1 -9.94 -27.78 7.52
C MET A 1 -10.46 -27.61 8.93
N SER A 2 -9.58 -27.59 9.93
CA SER A 2 -9.98 -27.19 11.28
C SER A 2 -10.37 -25.70 11.29
N PRO A 3 -11.26 -25.26 12.18
CA PRO A 3 -11.59 -23.83 12.36
C PRO A 3 -10.35 -22.97 12.64
N ASP A 4 -9.33 -23.54 13.28
CA ASP A 4 -8.08 -22.86 13.59
C ASP A 4 -7.25 -22.46 12.36
N ALA A 5 -7.46 -23.13 11.21
CA ALA A 5 -6.77 -22.83 9.95
C ALA A 5 -7.60 -21.96 8.99
N ALA A 6 -8.71 -21.37 9.45
CA ALA A 6 -9.60 -20.58 8.61
C ALA A 6 -8.97 -19.28 8.10
N ARG A 7 -7.96 -18.74 8.80
CA ARG A 7 -7.37 -17.45 8.49
C ARG A 7 -5.87 -17.53 8.22
N THR A 8 -5.43 -16.76 7.22
CA THR A 8 -4.03 -16.51 6.90
C THR A 8 -3.68 -15.07 7.28
N PHE A 9 -2.51 -14.89 7.87
CA PHE A 9 -1.94 -13.59 8.21
C PHE A 9 -0.70 -13.34 7.38
N ALA A 10 -0.62 -12.15 6.77
CA ALA A 10 0.58 -11.69 6.08
C ALA A 10 1.09 -10.41 6.73
N VAL A 11 2.42 -10.34 6.90
CA VAL A 11 3.13 -9.20 7.47
C VAL A 11 4.18 -8.76 6.47
N GLN A 12 4.19 -7.48 6.12
CA GLN A 12 5.15 -6.87 5.23
C GLN A 12 5.94 -5.79 5.99
N GLY A 13 7.26 -5.88 5.94
CA GLY A 13 8.19 -4.99 6.65
C GLY A 13 9.19 -5.78 7.50
N ARG A 14 10.15 -5.07 8.10
CA ARG A 14 11.07 -5.69 9.05
C ARG A 14 10.33 -6.01 10.35
N VAL A 15 10.73 -7.07 11.04
CA VAL A 15 10.06 -7.55 12.27
C VAL A 15 10.09 -6.49 13.37
N ASP A 16 11.17 -5.71 13.42
CA ASP A 16 11.40 -4.61 14.37
C ASP A 16 10.81 -3.26 13.93
N ASP A 17 10.19 -3.18 12.73
CA ASP A 17 9.64 -1.94 12.21
C ASP A 17 8.19 -1.73 12.69
N PRO A 18 7.89 -0.65 13.43
CA PRO A 18 6.51 -0.36 13.84
C PRO A 18 5.62 0.01 12.64
N ALA A 19 6.19 0.43 11.51
CA ALA A 19 5.44 0.76 10.29
C ALA A 19 5.07 -0.47 9.43
N GLN A 20 5.22 -1.68 9.98
CA GLN A 20 4.83 -2.91 9.31
C GLN A 20 3.36 -2.92 8.88
N LEU A 21 3.11 -3.42 7.67
CA LEU A 21 1.77 -3.65 7.17
C LEU A 21 1.33 -5.05 7.55
N ARG A 22 0.14 -5.17 8.15
CA ARG A 22 -0.43 -6.45 8.58
C ARG A 22 -1.80 -6.63 7.95
N VAL A 23 -2.05 -7.81 7.39
CA VAL A 23 -3.35 -8.16 6.83
C VAL A 23 -3.77 -9.55 7.30
N SER A 24 -5.07 -9.74 7.52
CA SER A 24 -5.68 -11.03 7.83
C SER A 24 -6.77 -11.31 6.80
N MET A 25 -6.74 -12.50 6.21
CA MET A 25 -7.73 -12.92 5.20
C MET A 25 -8.10 -14.38 5.38
N GLU A 26 -9.24 -14.78 4.81
CA GLU A 26 -9.65 -16.18 4.79
C GLU A 26 -8.64 -17.01 3.98
N THR A 27 -8.22 -18.15 4.53
CA THR A 27 -7.20 -19.02 3.94
C THR A 27 -7.61 -19.48 2.54
N MET A 28 -8.90 -19.79 2.34
CA MET A 28 -9.40 -20.18 1.02
C MET A 28 -9.34 -19.03 0.01
N THR A 29 -9.57 -17.78 0.42
CA THR A 29 -9.39 -16.62 -0.45
C THR A 29 -7.93 -16.44 -0.83
N ALA A 30 -7.01 -16.57 0.14
CA ALA A 30 -5.57 -16.47 -0.12
C ALA A 30 -5.11 -17.52 -1.15
N MET A 31 -5.51 -18.78 -0.95
CA MET A 31 -5.12 -19.90 -1.82
C MET A 31 -5.72 -19.79 -3.23
N ASN A 32 -6.92 -19.25 -3.36
CA ASN A 32 -7.61 -19.15 -4.65
C ASN A 32 -7.40 -17.80 -5.36
N THR A 33 -6.59 -16.90 -4.80
CA THR A 33 -6.23 -15.64 -5.48
C THR A 33 -5.09 -15.91 -6.47
N PRO A 34 -5.30 -15.77 -7.79
CA PRO A 34 -4.25 -16.02 -8.76
C PRO A 34 -3.09 -15.03 -8.58
N LEU A 35 -1.86 -15.55 -8.59
CA LEU A 35 -0.65 -14.76 -8.38
C LEU A 35 -0.56 -13.58 -9.38
N GLU A 36 -0.87 -13.84 -10.65
CA GLU A 36 -0.77 -12.84 -11.72
C GLU A 36 -1.77 -11.67 -11.56
N GLN A 37 -2.98 -11.95 -11.08
CA GLN A 37 -3.93 -10.87 -10.76
C GLN A 37 -3.47 -10.08 -9.53
N SER A 38 -2.87 -10.76 -8.56
CA SER A 38 -2.33 -10.10 -7.37
C SER A 38 -1.15 -9.19 -7.72
N SER A 39 -0.23 -9.65 -8.56
CA SER A 39 0.91 -8.85 -9.01
C SER A 39 0.45 -7.64 -9.83
N GLN A 40 -0.52 -7.82 -10.72
CA GLN A 40 -1.11 -6.72 -11.48
C GLN A 40 -1.74 -5.65 -10.55
N ARG A 41 -2.53 -6.06 -9.55
CA ARG A 41 -3.10 -5.13 -8.57
C ARG A 41 -2.04 -4.39 -7.74
N VAL A 42 -0.95 -5.07 -7.37
CA VAL A 42 0.17 -4.43 -6.66
C VAL A 42 0.84 -3.38 -7.54
N ALA A 43 1.11 -3.69 -8.81
CA ALA A 43 1.69 -2.76 -9.76
C ALA A 43 0.78 -1.53 -9.98
N GLU A 44 -0.52 -1.74 -10.16
CA GLU A 44 -1.51 -0.67 -10.29
C GLU A 44 -1.57 0.23 -9.05
N ASN A 45 -1.54 -0.37 -7.85
CA ASN A 45 -1.54 0.38 -6.60
C ASN A 45 -0.25 1.20 -6.44
N ALA A 46 0.91 0.63 -6.78
CA ALA A 46 2.19 1.33 -6.75
C ALA A 46 2.18 2.55 -7.70
N ALA A 47 1.67 2.38 -8.93
CA ALA A 47 1.54 3.46 -9.90
C ALA A 47 0.59 4.57 -9.43
N ARG A 48 -0.53 4.21 -8.78
CA ARG A 48 -1.45 5.20 -8.20
C ARG A 48 -0.80 5.97 -7.05
N GLN A 49 -0.03 5.29 -6.20
CA GLN A 49 0.67 5.92 -5.10
C GLN A 49 1.73 6.91 -5.58
N SER A 50 2.53 6.56 -6.61
CA SER A 50 3.53 7.47 -7.16
C SER A 50 2.90 8.74 -7.70
N VAL A 51 1.80 8.62 -8.47
CA VAL A 51 1.07 9.78 -9.01
C VAL A 51 0.46 10.65 -7.91
N ALA A 52 -0.04 10.05 -6.83
CA ALA A 52 -0.55 10.81 -5.68
C ALA A 52 0.58 11.58 -4.96
N LEU A 53 1.75 10.97 -4.78
CA LEU A 53 2.93 11.58 -4.17
C LEU A 53 3.46 12.76 -5.02
N GLU A 54 3.55 12.61 -6.34
CA GLU A 54 3.97 13.69 -7.24
C GLU A 54 3.02 14.89 -7.22
N GLN A 55 1.70 14.64 -7.20
CA GLN A 55 0.71 15.71 -7.09
C GLN A 55 0.79 16.45 -5.75
N GLN A 56 1.04 15.74 -4.65
CA GLN A 56 1.25 16.37 -3.34
C GLN A 56 2.50 17.24 -3.32
N GLN A 57 3.62 16.74 -3.85
CA GLN A 57 4.86 17.53 -3.94
C GLN A 57 4.70 18.76 -4.82
N SER A 58 3.99 18.64 -5.94
CA SER A 58 3.77 19.76 -6.87
C SER A 58 2.91 20.85 -6.24
N GLN A 59 1.83 20.49 -5.53
CA GLN A 59 1.01 21.44 -4.79
C GLN A 59 1.78 22.13 -3.66
N THR A 60 2.61 21.37 -2.94
CA THR A 60 3.42 21.92 -1.84
C THR A 60 4.45 22.93 -2.37
N GLN A 61 5.07 22.64 -3.52
CA GLN A 61 6.01 23.56 -4.18
C GLN A 61 5.32 24.85 -4.65
N GLN A 62 4.12 24.76 -5.24
CA GLN A 62 3.37 25.94 -5.67
C GLN A 62 2.97 26.84 -4.50
N GLN A 63 2.53 26.27 -3.38
CA GLN A 63 2.20 27.03 -2.18
C GLN A 63 3.43 27.75 -1.59
N GLN A 64 4.59 27.08 -1.56
CA GLN A 64 5.83 27.70 -1.09
C GLN A 64 6.33 28.82 -2.00
N GLN A 65 6.18 28.68 -3.32
CA GLN A 65 6.54 29.73 -4.27
C GLN A 65 5.59 30.93 -4.19
N GLY A 66 4.28 30.69 -4.05
CA GLY A 66 3.29 31.75 -3.82
C GLY A 66 3.50 32.50 -2.50
N ALA A 67 3.85 31.79 -1.42
CA ALA A 67 4.16 32.41 -0.13
C ALA A 67 5.45 33.24 -0.16
N ARG A 68 6.46 32.81 -0.93
CA ARG A 68 7.74 33.55 -1.11
C ARG A 68 7.62 34.76 -2.04
N ALA A 69 6.64 34.80 -2.94
CA ALA A 69 6.40 35.93 -3.83
C ALA A 69 5.57 37.07 -3.18
N MET A 70 4.98 36.80 -2.01
CA MET A 70 4.09 37.72 -1.27
C MET A 70 4.74 38.30 0.01
N GLY A 71 5.99 37.95 0.33
CA GLY A 71 6.77 38.49 1.43
C GLY A 71 7.98 39.26 0.94
#